data_AF-A0A955R1E5-F1
#
_entry.id   AF-A0A955R1E5-F1
#
_cell.length_a   1.000
_cell.length_b   1.000
_cell.length_c   1.000
_cell.angle_alpha   90.00
_cell.angle_beta   90.00
_cell.angle_gamma   90.00
#
_symmetry.space_group_name_H-M   'P 1'
#
loop_
_entity.id
_entity.type
_entity.pdbx_description
1 polymer ?
#
loop_
_entity_poly.entity_id
_entity_poly.type
_entity_poly.pdbx_seq_one_letter_code
_entity_poly.pdbx_strand_id
1 'polypeptide(L)'
;MEPYSIINAYSLINPQESQNTILTYRFEEENYKNRYVLEDYYDTNPFNDNQSAVLSFRHEEDPESRISFVFNFNRTCGVVPNQKKLTEVQTQITDRFVKEMPEELFVLFKQRYLEAKAYGEKEPFSYLVFDPKRFVNYMEIAPKGNQLLDFSFEDEKYFVEDAYNLDPERANRNVRLTFYKLDPNEEKLPPIFHYTYYFKEEKREAEDAKLTSDQRDMLTEFNRFIPNLYDVLKKRYKEAKKTGEMLQESQSGLGVG
;
A
#
# COMPACT_ATOMS: atom_id res chain seq x y z
N MET A 1 6.76 9.35 19.98
CA MET A 1 6.49 8.81 18.64
C MET A 1 5.70 9.91 17.95
N GLU A 2 6.38 10.76 17.19
CA GLU A 2 5.70 11.79 16.40
C GLU A 2 4.78 11.09 15.39
N PRO A 3 3.56 11.59 15.16
CA PRO A 3 2.71 11.02 14.13
C PRO A 3 3.42 11.22 12.80
N TYR A 4 3.77 10.10 12.15
CA TYR A 4 4.18 10.08 10.75
C TYR A 4 3.20 10.95 9.97
N SER A 5 3.67 12.11 9.52
CA SER A 5 2.94 12.98 8.60
C SER A 5 2.57 12.12 7.41
N ILE A 6 1.27 11.94 7.17
CA ILE A 6 0.75 11.14 6.06
C ILE A 6 1.29 11.63 4.71
N ILE A 7 1.76 12.87 4.61
CA ILE A 7 2.45 13.42 3.44
C ILE A 7 3.68 12.58 3.07
N ASN A 8 4.36 11.93 4.02
CA ASN A 8 5.51 11.06 3.74
C ASN A 8 5.13 9.72 3.08
N ALA A 9 3.84 9.34 3.09
CA ALA A 9 3.34 8.17 2.36
C ALA A 9 2.93 8.49 0.91
N TYR A 10 2.93 9.77 0.55
CA TYR A 10 2.56 10.24 -0.78
C TYR A 10 3.80 10.78 -1.49
N SER A 11 4.23 10.09 -2.55
CA SER A 11 5.38 10.52 -3.34
C SER A 11 4.96 11.54 -4.40
N LEU A 12 5.77 12.59 -4.58
CA LEU A 12 5.68 13.49 -5.73
C LEU A 12 6.26 12.74 -6.94
N ILE A 13 5.40 12.09 -7.73
CA ILE A 13 5.82 11.11 -8.75
C ILE A 13 6.58 11.76 -9.90
N ASN A 14 6.48 13.08 -10.09
CA ASN A 14 7.23 13.77 -11.13
C ASN A 14 7.56 15.23 -10.77
N PRO A 15 8.73 15.52 -10.16
CA PRO A 15 9.14 16.88 -9.85
C PRO A 15 9.24 17.80 -11.09
N GLN A 16 9.59 17.25 -12.26
CA GLN A 16 9.76 18.04 -13.50
C GLN A 16 8.44 18.39 -14.18
N GLU A 17 7.44 17.49 -14.21
CA GLU A 17 6.11 17.82 -14.74
C GLU A 17 5.26 18.62 -13.76
N SER A 18 5.47 18.43 -12.45
CA SER A 18 4.87 19.27 -11.41
C SER A 18 5.34 20.73 -11.53
N GLN A 19 6.62 20.97 -11.86
CA GLN A 19 7.14 22.32 -12.13
C GLN A 19 6.52 22.98 -13.37
N ASN A 20 6.10 22.20 -14.37
CA ASN A 20 5.46 22.72 -15.59
C ASN A 20 3.94 22.95 -15.44
N THR A 21 3.32 22.52 -14.34
CA THR A 21 1.87 22.62 -14.11
C THR A 21 1.55 23.24 -12.75
N ILE A 22 2.18 24.37 -12.43
CA ILE A 22 1.85 25.13 -11.22
C ILE A 22 0.48 25.78 -11.42
N LEU A 23 -0.56 25.16 -10.87
CA LEU A 23 -1.90 25.73 -10.84
C LEU A 23 -2.05 26.58 -9.59
N THR A 24 -2.32 27.87 -9.76
CA THR A 24 -2.56 28.78 -8.64
C THR A 24 -4.01 29.16 -8.51
N TYR A 25 -4.51 29.19 -7.28
CA TYR A 25 -5.91 29.48 -6.96
C TYR A 25 -6.04 30.69 -6.03
N ARG A 26 -7.17 31.38 -6.17
CA ARG A 26 -7.69 32.36 -5.23
C ARG A 26 -9.18 32.07 -5.06
N PHE A 27 -9.67 32.08 -3.83
CA PHE A 27 -11.04 31.65 -3.54
C PHE A 27 -11.94 32.84 -3.20
N GLU A 28 -13.19 32.78 -3.69
CA GLU A 28 -14.21 33.81 -3.44
C GLU A 28 -14.55 33.89 -1.96
N GLU A 29 -14.57 32.75 -1.27
CA GLU A 29 -14.81 32.60 0.17
C GLU A 29 -13.85 33.45 1.01
N GLU A 30 -12.68 33.78 0.47
CA GLU A 30 -11.66 34.62 1.11
C GLU A 30 -11.53 36.01 0.46
N ASN A 31 -12.50 36.40 -0.38
CA ASN A 31 -12.47 37.62 -1.19
C ASN A 31 -11.21 37.72 -2.07
N TYR A 32 -10.72 36.57 -2.55
CA TYR A 32 -9.52 36.46 -3.39
C TYR A 32 -8.24 37.06 -2.78
N LYS A 33 -8.18 37.19 -1.44
CA LYS A 33 -7.03 37.78 -0.74
C LYS A 33 -5.80 36.88 -0.79
N ASN A 34 -6.01 35.60 -0.55
CA ASN A 34 -4.93 34.63 -0.42
C ASN A 34 -4.67 33.94 -1.75
N ARG A 35 -3.39 33.66 -2.04
CA ARG A 35 -2.96 32.90 -3.22
C ARG A 35 -2.42 31.56 -2.77
N TYR A 36 -2.88 30.51 -3.44
CA TYR A 36 -2.52 29.14 -3.17
C TYR A 36 -1.89 28.50 -4.40
N VAL A 37 -0.96 27.58 -4.15
CA VAL A 37 -0.46 26.62 -5.14
C VAL A 37 -1.13 25.29 -4.87
N LEU A 38 -1.73 24.70 -5.90
CA LEU A 38 -2.32 23.37 -5.81
C LEU A 38 -1.22 22.30 -5.94
N GLU A 39 -1.17 21.43 -4.95
CA GLU A 39 -0.30 20.26 -4.87
C GLU A 39 -1.17 19.00 -4.78
N ASP A 40 -0.77 17.94 -5.48
CA ASP A 40 -1.47 16.66 -5.54
C ASP A 40 -0.53 15.50 -5.19
N TYR A 41 -1.10 14.53 -4.46
CA TYR A 41 -0.39 13.47 -3.76
C TYR A 41 -1.12 12.15 -3.96
N TYR A 42 -0.42 11.11 -4.43
CA TYR A 42 -1.02 9.81 -4.76
C TYR A 42 -0.38 8.66 -4.00
N ASP A 43 -1.21 7.74 -3.52
CA ASP A 43 -0.73 6.51 -2.92
C ASP A 43 -0.14 5.64 -4.02
N THR A 44 1.14 5.30 -3.86
CA THR A 44 1.87 4.51 -4.85
C THR A 44 1.61 3.00 -4.69
N ASN A 45 0.98 2.53 -3.61
CA ASN A 45 0.70 1.11 -3.41
C ASN A 45 -0.26 0.57 -4.50
N PRO A 46 0.18 -0.31 -5.42
CA PRO A 46 -0.65 -0.85 -6.49
C PRO A 46 -1.76 -1.77 -6.00
N PHE A 47 -1.64 -2.29 -4.77
CA PHE A 47 -2.61 -3.19 -4.15
C PHE A 47 -3.71 -2.44 -3.37
N ASN A 48 -3.60 -1.11 -3.25
CA ASN A 48 -4.63 -0.29 -2.63
C ASN A 48 -5.63 0.21 -3.70
N ASP A 49 -6.89 -0.18 -3.54
CA ASP A 49 -8.02 0.12 -4.42
C ASP A 49 -8.65 1.50 -4.18
N ASN A 50 -8.13 2.26 -3.22
CA ASN A 50 -8.60 3.62 -2.94
C ASN A 50 -8.39 4.54 -4.15
N GLN A 51 -9.46 4.79 -4.92
CA GLN A 51 -9.49 5.72 -6.05
C GLN A 51 -9.59 7.16 -5.56
N SER A 52 -8.50 7.65 -4.98
CA SER A 52 -8.43 9.00 -4.42
C SER A 52 -7.04 9.61 -4.57
N ALA A 53 -6.98 10.91 -4.36
CA ALA A 53 -5.76 11.69 -4.22
C ALA A 53 -5.87 12.58 -2.99
N VAL A 54 -4.75 12.93 -2.36
CA VAL A 54 -4.72 14.05 -1.42
C VAL A 54 -4.41 15.30 -2.22
N LEU A 55 -5.32 16.27 -2.16
CA LEU A 55 -5.14 17.59 -2.76
C LEU A 55 -4.83 18.59 -1.66
N SER A 56 -3.92 19.52 -1.95
CA SER A 56 -3.48 20.51 -0.98
C SER A 56 -3.31 21.87 -1.64
N PHE A 57 -3.99 22.87 -1.09
CA PHE A 57 -3.76 24.27 -1.41
C PHE A 57 -2.71 24.80 -0.44
N ARG A 58 -1.45 24.85 -0.89
CA ARG A 58 -0.36 25.46 -0.12
C ARG A 58 -0.43 26.97 -0.28
N HIS A 59 -0.65 27.69 0.81
CA HIS A 59 -0.62 29.14 0.82
C HIS A 59 0.79 29.63 0.45
N GLU A 60 0.90 30.63 -0.43
CA GLU A 60 2.20 31.09 -0.93
C GLU A 60 3.04 31.75 0.17
N GLU A 61 2.41 32.51 1.06
CA GLU A 61 3.10 33.31 2.09
C GLU A 61 3.09 32.69 3.50
N ASP A 62 2.24 31.68 3.75
CA ASP A 62 2.03 31.11 5.10
C ASP A 62 1.78 29.59 5.00
N PRO A 63 2.83 28.77 4.94
CA PRO A 63 2.70 27.33 4.78
C PRO A 63 1.82 26.63 5.84
N GLU A 64 1.65 27.22 7.03
CA GLU A 64 0.81 26.67 8.10
C GLU A 64 -0.69 26.81 7.82
N SER A 65 -1.07 27.74 6.93
CA SER A 65 -2.45 27.96 6.45
C SER A 65 -2.83 27.04 5.28
N ARG A 66 -2.11 25.93 5.10
CA ARG A 66 -2.38 24.91 4.08
C ARG A 66 -3.77 24.29 4.26
N ILE A 67 -4.49 24.14 3.15
CA ILE A 67 -5.80 23.47 3.10
C ILE A 67 -5.60 22.11 2.42
N SER A 68 -5.69 21.01 3.16
CA SER A 68 -5.54 19.66 2.58
C SER A 68 -6.79 18.83 2.78
N PHE A 69 -7.18 18.07 1.76
CA PHE A 69 -8.35 17.21 1.78
C PHE A 69 -8.13 15.98 0.89
N VAL A 70 -8.86 14.91 1.19
CA VAL A 70 -8.92 13.74 0.31
C VAL A 70 -9.94 14.03 -0.78
N PHE A 71 -9.51 13.93 -2.04
CA PHE A 71 -10.38 13.96 -3.20
C PHE A 71 -10.65 12.54 -3.68
N ASN A 72 -11.88 12.06 -3.51
CA ASN A 72 -12.30 10.77 -4.03
C ASN A 72 -12.77 10.92 -5.48
N PHE A 73 -12.45 9.96 -6.35
CA PHE A 73 -12.81 10.02 -7.77
C PHE A 73 -14.31 9.85 -8.06
N ASN A 74 -15.13 9.64 -7.02
CA ASN A 74 -16.59 9.79 -7.08
C ASN A 74 -17.06 11.24 -6.81
N ARG A 75 -16.13 12.22 -6.87
CA ARG A 75 -16.35 13.66 -6.62
C ARG A 75 -16.85 13.97 -5.21
N THR A 76 -16.28 13.31 -4.21
CA THR A 76 -16.52 13.61 -2.79
C THR A 76 -15.23 14.02 -2.08
N CYS A 77 -15.39 14.80 -1.01
CA CYS A 77 -14.30 15.21 -0.13
C CYS A 77 -14.23 14.31 1.11
N GLY A 78 -13.01 13.96 1.52
CA GLY A 78 -12.70 13.32 2.78
C GLY A 78 -11.68 14.10 3.59
N VAL A 79 -11.51 13.72 4.86
CA VAL A 79 -10.53 14.33 5.76
C VAL A 79 -9.20 13.59 5.62
N VAL A 80 -8.10 14.34 5.53
CA VAL A 80 -6.75 13.74 5.62
C VAL A 80 -6.53 13.28 7.06
N PRO A 81 -6.22 11.99 7.32
CA PRO A 81 -6.07 11.52 8.69
C PRO A 81 -4.90 12.23 9.41
N ASN A 82 -4.99 12.35 10.73
CA ASN A 82 -3.96 12.99 11.57
C ASN A 82 -3.62 14.46 11.22
N GLN A 83 -4.49 15.16 10.48
CA GLN A 83 -4.34 16.60 10.22
C GLN A 83 -5.35 17.44 11.01
N LYS A 84 -5.03 18.74 11.16
CA LYS A 84 -5.95 19.71 11.74
C LYS A 84 -7.24 19.71 10.92
N LYS A 85 -8.38 19.72 11.62
CA LYS A 85 -9.68 19.81 10.96
C LYS A 85 -9.78 21.13 10.20
N LEU A 86 -10.30 21.09 8.98
CA LEU A 86 -10.58 22.27 8.19
C LEU A 86 -11.59 23.18 8.93
N THR A 87 -11.38 24.48 8.81
CA THR A 87 -12.37 25.49 9.23
C THR A 87 -13.60 25.45 8.32
N GLU A 88 -14.67 26.14 8.71
CA GLU A 88 -15.89 26.22 7.90
C GLU A 88 -15.62 26.82 6.50
N VAL A 89 -14.85 27.91 6.45
CA VAL A 89 -14.44 28.57 5.19
C VAL A 89 -13.63 27.62 4.32
N GLN A 90 -12.66 26.91 4.90
CA GLN A 90 -11.85 25.95 4.17
C GLN A 90 -12.67 24.76 3.65
N THR A 91 -13.67 24.32 4.41
CA THR A 91 -14.59 23.25 3.97
C THR A 91 -15.41 23.71 2.76
N GLN A 92 -15.93 24.93 2.78
CA GLN A 92 -16.65 25.52 1.64
C GLN A 92 -15.76 25.60 0.39
N ILE A 93 -14.50 26.02 0.56
CA ILE A 93 -13.49 26.04 -0.51
C ILE A 93 -13.32 24.65 -1.13
N THR A 94 -13.09 23.61 -0.31
CA THR A 94 -12.85 22.25 -0.81
C THR A 94 -14.08 21.66 -1.50
N ASP A 95 -15.26 21.87 -0.94
CA ASP A 95 -16.52 21.37 -1.50
C ASP A 95 -16.85 22.04 -2.83
N ARG A 96 -16.70 23.37 -2.91
CA ARG A 96 -16.91 24.11 -4.16
C ARG A 96 -15.90 23.69 -5.22
N PHE A 97 -14.62 23.60 -4.86
CA PHE A 97 -13.57 23.18 -5.77
C PHE A 97 -13.86 21.80 -6.38
N VAL A 98 -14.27 20.81 -5.58
CA VAL A 98 -14.60 19.46 -6.08
C VAL A 98 -15.85 19.46 -6.97
N LYS A 99 -16.87 20.24 -6.59
CA LYS A 99 -18.13 20.36 -7.34
C LYS A 99 -17.94 21.02 -8.70
N GLU A 100 -17.10 22.05 -8.76
CA GLU A 100 -16.88 22.89 -9.95
C GLU A 100 -15.61 22.51 -10.72
N MET A 101 -14.92 21.44 -10.31
CA MET A 101 -13.70 20.96 -10.95
C MET A 101 -13.92 20.69 -12.46
N PRO A 102 -13.14 21.34 -13.34
CA PRO A 102 -13.16 21.07 -14.77
C PRO A 102 -12.86 19.60 -15.07
N GLU A 103 -13.48 19.05 -16.11
CA GLU A 103 -13.33 17.63 -16.45
C GLU A 103 -11.88 17.32 -16.86
N GLU A 104 -11.18 18.26 -17.50
CA GLU A 104 -9.77 18.10 -17.88
C GLU A 104 -8.86 17.93 -16.66
N LEU A 105 -9.12 18.70 -15.59
CA LEU A 105 -8.37 18.60 -14.34
C LEU A 105 -8.68 17.28 -13.62
N PHE A 106 -9.92 16.83 -13.67
CA PHE A 106 -10.32 15.53 -13.14
C PHE A 106 -9.64 14.36 -13.87
N VAL A 107 -9.61 14.40 -15.21
CA VAL A 107 -8.90 13.42 -16.03
C VAL A 107 -7.41 13.41 -15.73
N LEU A 108 -6.79 14.58 -15.54
CA LEU A 108 -5.38 14.70 -15.15
C LEU A 108 -5.11 13.98 -13.82
N PHE A 109 -5.95 14.16 -12.80
CA PHE A 109 -5.78 13.47 -11.51
C PHE A 109 -5.92 11.95 -11.63
N LYS A 110 -6.85 11.46 -12.46
CA LYS A 110 -6.98 10.03 -12.74
C LYS A 110 -5.74 9.47 -13.44
N GLN A 111 -5.20 10.20 -14.41
CA GLN A 111 -3.98 9.79 -15.10
C GLN A 111 -2.80 9.68 -14.13
N ARG A 112 -2.56 10.73 -13.33
CA ARG A 112 -1.47 10.74 -12.33
C ARG A 112 -1.64 9.66 -11.26
N TYR A 113 -2.86 9.32 -10.89
CA TYR A 113 -3.15 8.17 -10.03
C TYR A 113 -2.67 6.86 -10.67
N LEU A 114 -2.98 6.61 -11.94
CA LEU A 114 -2.52 5.39 -12.62
C LEU A 114 -1.00 5.36 -12.74
N GLU A 115 -0.37 6.51 -13.02
CA GLU A 115 1.09 6.65 -13.02
C GLU A 115 1.70 6.36 -11.65
N ALA A 116 1.05 6.79 -10.56
CA ALA A 116 1.45 6.47 -9.18
C ALA A 116 1.47 4.97 -8.90
N LYS A 117 0.42 4.26 -9.31
CA LYS A 117 0.32 2.80 -9.13
C LYS A 117 1.37 2.08 -9.96
N ALA A 118 1.54 2.46 -11.22
CA ALA A 118 2.58 1.92 -12.09
C ALA A 118 4.00 2.23 -11.58
N TYR A 119 4.21 3.37 -10.90
CA TYR A 119 5.45 3.70 -10.23
C TYR A 119 5.70 2.75 -9.04
N GLY A 120 4.72 2.53 -8.16
CA GLY A 120 4.88 1.60 -7.04
C GLY A 120 5.13 0.16 -7.47
N GLU A 121 4.49 -0.33 -8.53
CA GLU A 121 4.81 -1.66 -9.10
C GLU A 121 6.29 -1.78 -9.51
N LYS A 122 6.90 -0.66 -9.92
CA LYS A 122 8.33 -0.62 -10.30
C LYS A 122 9.23 -0.43 -9.10
N GLU A 123 8.81 0.37 -8.12
CA GLU A 123 9.56 0.78 -6.95
C GLU A 123 8.79 0.46 -5.65
N PRO A 124 8.74 -0.81 -5.20
CA PRO A 124 7.96 -1.20 -4.01
C PRO A 124 8.31 -0.43 -2.73
N PHE A 125 9.56 0.06 -2.64
CA PHE A 125 10.02 0.91 -1.54
C PHE A 125 9.27 2.24 -1.41
N SER A 126 8.53 2.68 -2.44
CA SER A 126 7.75 3.92 -2.40
C SER A 126 6.51 3.83 -1.50
N TYR A 127 6.02 2.61 -1.21
CA TYR A 127 4.84 2.40 -0.37
C TYR A 127 5.07 1.41 0.79
N LEU A 128 6.14 0.61 0.75
CA LEU A 128 6.47 -0.28 1.86
C LEU A 128 6.90 0.53 3.08
N VAL A 129 6.28 0.26 4.22
CA VAL A 129 6.62 0.88 5.49
C VAL A 129 7.24 -0.18 6.39
N PHE A 130 8.42 0.14 6.95
CA PHE A 130 9.04 -0.71 7.96
C PHE A 130 8.21 -0.71 9.23
N ASP A 131 7.68 -1.88 9.60
CA ASP A 131 7.08 -2.17 10.90
C ASP A 131 7.59 -3.53 11.38
N PRO A 132 8.33 -3.57 12.51
CA PRO A 132 8.95 -4.81 12.99
C PRO A 132 7.94 -5.87 13.46
N LYS A 133 6.68 -5.50 13.65
CA LYS A 133 5.60 -6.43 14.05
C LYS A 133 4.78 -6.92 12.86
N ARG A 134 4.79 -6.19 11.74
CA ARG A 134 3.94 -6.49 10.58
C ARG A 134 4.49 -7.66 9.78
N PHE A 135 3.57 -8.44 9.22
CA PHE A 135 3.83 -9.36 8.12
C PHE A 135 3.29 -8.71 6.83
N VAL A 136 4.07 -8.78 5.76
CA VAL A 136 3.77 -8.17 4.46
C VAL A 136 3.70 -9.29 3.44
N ASN A 137 2.67 -9.31 2.60
CA ASN A 137 2.54 -10.31 1.56
C ASN A 137 3.69 -10.21 0.56
N TYR A 138 4.22 -11.33 0.10
CA TYR A 138 5.38 -11.32 -0.81
C TYR A 138 5.08 -10.64 -2.15
N MET A 139 3.83 -10.72 -2.63
CA MET A 139 3.40 -9.95 -3.80
C MET A 139 3.55 -8.44 -3.59
N GLU A 140 3.42 -7.93 -2.35
CA GLU A 140 3.68 -6.51 -2.06
C GLU A 140 5.17 -6.19 -2.04
N ILE A 141 6.03 -7.16 -1.70
CA ILE A 141 7.50 -7.01 -1.67
C ILE A 141 8.08 -7.06 -3.09
N ALA A 142 7.56 -7.95 -3.92
CA ALA A 142 8.05 -8.23 -5.27
C ALA A 142 6.88 -8.34 -6.30
N PRO A 143 6.15 -7.25 -6.58
CA PRO A 143 4.95 -7.25 -7.42
C PRO A 143 5.18 -7.80 -8.83
N LYS A 144 6.32 -7.47 -9.46
CA LYS A 144 6.70 -7.98 -10.79
C LYS A 144 7.06 -9.46 -10.82
N GLY A 145 7.36 -10.05 -9.65
CA GLY A 145 7.75 -11.45 -9.54
C GLY A 145 6.56 -12.41 -9.56
N ASN A 146 5.32 -11.89 -9.58
CA ASN A 146 4.02 -12.54 -9.37
C ASN A 146 3.98 -14.07 -9.60
N GLN A 147 4.54 -14.81 -8.65
CA GLN A 147 4.47 -16.26 -8.59
C GLN A 147 3.55 -16.57 -7.43
N LEU A 148 2.25 -16.52 -7.67
CA LEU A 148 1.29 -17.07 -6.72
C LEU A 148 1.63 -18.55 -6.50
N LEU A 149 1.44 -19.02 -5.27
CA LEU A 149 1.67 -20.42 -4.93
C LEU A 149 0.41 -21.20 -5.26
N ASP A 150 0.18 -21.40 -6.55
CA ASP A 150 -1.01 -22.07 -7.09
C ASP A 150 -0.87 -23.59 -6.95
N PHE A 151 -1.98 -24.27 -6.66
CA PHE A 151 -2.05 -25.72 -6.62
C PHE A 151 -3.45 -26.25 -6.92
N SER A 152 -3.55 -27.55 -7.16
CA SER A 152 -4.82 -28.26 -7.35
C SER A 152 -5.08 -29.23 -6.20
N PHE A 153 -6.33 -29.30 -5.76
CA PHE A 153 -6.80 -30.21 -4.71
C PHE A 153 -8.25 -30.59 -5.04
N GLU A 154 -8.60 -31.88 -4.98
CA GLU A 154 -9.97 -32.37 -5.29
C GLU A 154 -10.58 -31.80 -6.59
N ASP A 155 -9.78 -31.76 -7.67
CA ASP A 155 -10.14 -31.20 -8.99
C ASP A 155 -10.47 -29.69 -9.02
N GLU A 156 -10.27 -28.99 -7.92
CA GLU A 156 -10.40 -27.53 -7.82
C GLU A 156 -9.04 -26.83 -7.81
N LYS A 157 -9.04 -25.53 -8.10
CA LYS A 157 -7.85 -24.68 -8.11
C LYS A 157 -7.80 -23.80 -6.87
N TYR A 158 -6.61 -23.68 -6.32
CA TYR A 158 -6.33 -22.91 -5.11
C TYR A 158 -5.06 -22.10 -5.31
N PHE A 159 -4.91 -21.07 -4.48
CA PHE A 159 -3.65 -20.34 -4.36
C PHE A 159 -3.35 -20.05 -2.89
N VAL A 160 -2.06 -19.88 -2.60
CA VAL A 160 -1.57 -19.54 -1.27
C VAL A 160 -0.84 -18.22 -1.33
N GLU A 161 -1.23 -17.30 -0.48
CA GLU A 161 -0.46 -16.08 -0.20
C GLU A 161 0.54 -16.34 0.91
N ASP A 162 1.78 -15.91 0.70
CA ASP A 162 2.85 -16.01 1.67
C ASP A 162 3.29 -14.63 2.18
N ALA A 163 3.17 -14.43 3.49
CA ALA A 163 3.53 -13.18 4.16
C ALA A 163 4.76 -13.33 5.05
N TYR A 164 5.58 -12.29 5.06
CA TYR A 164 6.90 -12.26 5.72
C TYR A 164 7.01 -11.07 6.63
N ASN A 165 7.64 -11.28 7.78
CA ASN A 165 8.05 -10.19 8.64
C ASN A 165 9.37 -9.59 8.11
N LEU A 166 9.38 -8.29 7.86
CA LEU A 166 10.51 -7.62 7.21
C LEU A 166 11.71 -7.39 8.16
N ASP A 167 11.50 -7.36 9.48
CA ASP A 167 12.55 -7.05 10.47
C ASP A 167 13.77 -7.99 10.37
N PRO A 168 14.94 -7.52 9.93
CA PRO A 168 16.13 -8.35 9.76
C PRO A 168 16.70 -8.87 11.09
N GLU A 169 16.53 -8.14 12.18
CA GLU A 169 16.99 -8.57 13.51
C GLU A 169 16.12 -9.70 14.06
N ARG A 170 14.88 -9.79 13.59
CA ARG A 170 13.93 -10.82 14.01
C ARG A 170 14.17 -12.14 13.29
N ALA A 171 14.87 -13.04 13.96
CA ALA A 171 15.08 -14.43 13.53
C ALA A 171 13.85 -15.34 13.73
N ASN A 172 12.65 -14.87 13.34
CA ASN A 172 11.40 -15.62 13.43
C ASN A 172 11.42 -16.95 12.65
N ARG A 173 12.18 -17.00 11.54
CA ARG A 173 12.34 -18.17 10.66
C ARG A 173 11.01 -18.87 10.35
N ASN A 174 10.00 -18.07 10.06
CA ASN A 174 8.67 -18.54 9.68
C ASN A 174 8.03 -17.64 8.63
N VAL A 175 6.99 -18.18 8.01
CA VAL A 175 6.16 -17.55 6.99
C VAL A 175 4.71 -17.78 7.37
N ARG A 176 3.84 -16.78 7.15
CA ARG A 176 2.39 -16.96 7.28
C ARG A 176 1.83 -17.29 5.91
N LEU A 177 1.15 -18.42 5.81
CA LEU A 177 0.46 -18.87 4.62
C LEU A 177 -1.04 -18.67 4.82
N THR A 178 -1.71 -18.13 3.80
CA THR A 178 -3.17 -18.03 3.75
C THR A 178 -3.67 -18.72 2.50
N PHE A 179 -4.57 -19.69 2.67
CA PHE A 179 -5.08 -20.52 1.59
C PHE A 179 -6.41 -19.98 1.08
N TYR A 180 -6.55 -19.92 -0.24
CA TYR A 180 -7.74 -19.44 -0.93
C TYR A 180 -8.17 -20.43 -2.00
N LYS A 181 -9.48 -20.56 -2.18
CA LYS A 181 -10.06 -21.23 -3.35
C LYS A 181 -10.12 -20.21 -4.48
N LEU A 182 -9.66 -20.59 -5.66
CA LEU A 182 -9.77 -19.73 -6.83
C LEU A 182 -11.23 -19.71 -7.30
N ASP A 183 -11.89 -18.56 -7.22
CA ASP A 183 -13.19 -18.32 -7.84
C ASP A 183 -13.12 -17.07 -8.71
N PRO A 184 -13.25 -17.18 -10.04
CA PRO A 184 -13.18 -16.02 -10.94
C PRO A 184 -14.40 -15.09 -10.83
N ASN A 185 -15.46 -15.51 -10.14
CA ASN A 185 -16.69 -14.71 -9.99
C ASN A 185 -16.70 -13.86 -8.72
N GLU A 186 -15.72 -14.06 -7.82
CA GLU A 186 -15.70 -13.40 -6.52
C GLU A 186 -14.52 -12.43 -6.44
N GLU A 187 -14.83 -11.14 -6.25
CA GLU A 187 -13.79 -10.11 -6.12
C GLU A 187 -13.03 -10.20 -4.78
N LYS A 188 -13.66 -10.74 -3.74
CA LYS A 188 -13.08 -10.86 -2.39
C LYS A 188 -13.22 -12.27 -1.85
N LEU A 189 -12.19 -13.08 -2.10
CA LEU A 189 -12.14 -14.47 -1.67
C LEU A 189 -11.91 -14.56 -0.15
N PRO A 190 -12.81 -15.23 0.62
CA PRO A 190 -12.54 -15.50 2.02
C PRO A 190 -11.41 -16.54 2.14
N PRO A 191 -10.53 -16.41 3.15
CA PRO A 191 -9.50 -17.41 3.40
C PRO A 191 -10.15 -18.72 3.87
N ILE A 192 -9.67 -19.85 3.37
CA ILE A 192 -10.08 -21.19 3.80
C ILE A 192 -9.49 -21.45 5.20
N PHE A 193 -8.19 -21.24 5.34
CA PHE A 193 -7.48 -21.31 6.61
C PHE A 193 -6.13 -20.60 6.54
N HIS A 194 -5.52 -20.40 7.71
CA HIS A 194 -4.18 -19.85 7.87
C HIS A 194 -3.25 -20.91 8.44
N TYR A 195 -1.98 -20.85 8.06
CA TYR A 195 -0.96 -21.78 8.52
C TYR A 195 0.38 -21.07 8.71
N THR A 196 1.09 -21.37 9.81
CA THR A 196 2.44 -20.83 10.02
C THR A 196 3.49 -21.85 9.57
N TYR A 197 4.11 -21.61 8.42
CA TYR A 197 5.21 -22.46 7.96
C TYR A 197 6.49 -22.10 8.73
N TYR A 198 6.97 -23.01 9.59
CA TYR A 198 8.27 -22.88 10.23
C TYR A 198 9.35 -23.59 9.41
N PHE A 199 10.50 -22.92 9.22
CA PHE A 199 11.67 -23.56 8.59
C PHE A 199 12.34 -24.60 9.50
N LYS A 200 12.01 -24.62 10.80
CA LYS A 200 12.45 -25.65 11.74
C LYS A 200 11.38 -26.74 11.82
N GLU A 201 11.76 -27.96 11.49
CA GLU A 201 10.87 -29.12 11.40
C GLU A 201 10.06 -29.38 12.68
N GLU A 202 10.70 -29.44 13.85
CA GLU A 202 10.01 -29.62 15.14
C GLU A 202 8.88 -28.61 15.39
N LYS A 203 9.06 -27.35 14.95
CA LYS A 203 8.03 -26.31 15.09
C LYS A 203 6.93 -26.45 14.05
N ARG A 204 7.28 -26.95 12.86
CA ARG A 204 6.35 -27.22 11.78
C ARG A 204 5.42 -28.37 12.14
N GLU A 205 5.95 -29.47 12.66
CA GLU A 205 5.16 -30.60 13.15
C GLU A 205 4.15 -30.18 14.25
N ALA A 206 4.59 -29.32 15.17
CA ALA A 206 3.71 -28.77 16.21
C ALA A 206 2.61 -27.84 15.66
N GLU A 207 2.84 -27.18 14.52
CA GLU A 207 1.83 -26.41 13.81
C GLU A 207 0.87 -27.33 13.03
N ASP A 208 1.39 -28.34 12.34
CA ASP A 208 0.62 -29.34 11.58
C ASP A 208 -0.38 -30.07 12.47
N ALA A 209 -0.01 -30.36 13.72
CA ALA A 209 -0.86 -31.00 14.70
C ALA A 209 -2.14 -30.20 15.05
N LYS A 210 -2.19 -28.89 14.75
CA LYS A 210 -3.35 -28.02 14.99
C LYS A 210 -4.39 -28.09 13.88
N LEU A 211 -4.02 -28.63 12.72
CA LEU A 211 -4.88 -28.66 11.54
C LEU A 211 -5.95 -29.76 11.64
N THR A 212 -7.11 -29.51 11.04
CA THR A 212 -8.15 -30.53 10.80
C THR A 212 -7.67 -31.56 9.77
N SER A 213 -8.43 -32.64 9.56
CA SER A 213 -8.09 -33.64 8.53
C SER A 213 -7.98 -32.99 7.15
N ASP A 214 -9.04 -32.30 6.72
CA ASP A 214 -9.11 -31.66 5.40
C ASP A 214 -8.00 -30.62 5.19
N GLN A 215 -7.66 -29.85 6.23
CA GLN A 215 -6.55 -28.89 6.17
C GLN A 215 -5.19 -29.58 6.03
N ARG A 216 -4.99 -30.73 6.68
CA ARG A 216 -3.75 -31.52 6.51
C ARG A 216 -3.65 -32.14 5.13
N ASP A 217 -4.76 -32.63 4.59
CA ASP A 217 -4.80 -33.20 3.24
C ASP A 217 -4.49 -32.12 2.20
N MET A 218 -5.10 -30.94 2.33
CA MET A 218 -4.80 -29.79 1.48
C MET A 218 -3.35 -29.31 1.61
N LEU A 219 -2.81 -29.22 2.84
CA LEU A 219 -1.41 -28.85 3.06
C LEU A 219 -0.46 -29.90 2.46
N THR A 220 -0.82 -31.18 2.53
CA THR A 220 -0.03 -32.28 1.95
C THR A 220 0.01 -32.16 0.43
N GLU A 221 -1.13 -31.92 -0.21
CA GLU A 221 -1.18 -31.72 -1.67
C GLU A 221 -0.47 -30.44 -2.09
N PHE A 222 -0.58 -29.36 -1.33
CA PHE A 222 0.19 -28.15 -1.58
C PHE A 222 1.71 -28.40 -1.59
N ASN A 223 2.23 -29.15 -0.61
CA ASN A 223 3.65 -29.54 -0.58
C ASN A 223 4.04 -30.46 -1.75
N ARG A 224 3.14 -31.33 -2.21
CA ARG A 224 3.38 -32.21 -3.37
C ARG A 224 3.39 -31.43 -4.68
N PHE A 225 2.46 -30.51 -4.85
CA PHE A 225 2.29 -29.72 -6.06
C PHE A 225 3.43 -28.71 -6.27
N ILE A 226 4.07 -28.26 -5.18
CA ILE A 226 5.25 -27.38 -5.22
C ILE A 226 6.46 -28.13 -4.63
N PRO A 227 7.14 -29.00 -5.41
CA PRO A 227 8.17 -29.91 -4.89
C PRO A 227 9.36 -29.21 -4.20
N ASN A 228 9.63 -27.95 -4.54
CA ASN A 228 10.70 -27.13 -3.97
C ASN A 228 10.16 -26.03 -3.03
N LEU A 229 8.99 -26.21 -2.43
CA LEU A 229 8.33 -25.20 -1.60
C LEU A 229 9.26 -24.63 -0.52
N TYR A 230 10.02 -25.48 0.18
CA TYR A 230 10.96 -25.03 1.21
C TYR A 230 11.96 -24.01 0.67
N ASP A 231 12.55 -24.28 -0.50
CA ASP A 231 13.54 -23.40 -1.12
C ASP A 231 12.91 -22.11 -1.63
N VAL A 232 11.69 -22.19 -2.18
CA VAL A 232 10.90 -21.03 -2.60
C VAL A 232 10.64 -20.11 -1.40
N LEU A 233 10.02 -20.62 -0.34
CA LEU A 233 9.70 -19.84 0.85
C LEU A 233 10.96 -19.29 1.53
N LYS A 234 12.04 -20.07 1.56
CA LYS A 234 13.32 -19.64 2.15
C LYS A 234 14.00 -18.54 1.34
N LYS A 235 13.94 -18.60 0.01
CA LYS A 235 14.43 -17.54 -0.87
C LYS A 235 13.66 -16.24 -0.62
N ARG A 236 12.33 -16.31 -0.66
CA ARG A 236 11.44 -15.17 -0.41
C ARG A 236 11.63 -14.57 0.99
N TYR A 237 11.84 -15.42 2.00
CA TYR A 237 12.18 -14.98 3.35
C TYR A 237 13.45 -14.12 3.37
N LYS A 238 14.52 -14.55 2.68
CA LYS A 238 15.77 -13.79 2.61
C LYS A 238 15.58 -12.45 1.89
N GLU A 239 14.82 -12.44 0.80
CA GLU A 239 14.48 -11.22 0.07
C GLU A 239 13.67 -10.24 0.93
N ALA A 240 12.71 -10.76 1.71
CA ALA A 240 11.94 -9.95 2.66
C ALA A 240 12.83 -9.33 3.75
N LYS A 241 13.81 -10.08 4.29
CA LYS A 241 14.76 -9.53 5.27
C LYS A 241 15.65 -8.44 4.66
N LYS A 242 16.18 -8.69 3.46
CA LYS A 242 16.97 -7.68 2.72
C LYS A 242 16.15 -6.41 2.43
N THR A 243 14.87 -6.56 2.11
CA THR A 243 13.95 -5.44 1.93
C THR A 243 13.80 -4.65 3.23
N GLY A 244 13.67 -5.35 4.37
CA GLY A 244 13.64 -4.72 5.69
C GLY A 244 14.91 -3.94 6.02
N GLU A 245 16.09 -4.47 5.73
CA GLU A 245 17.38 -3.77 5.90
C GLU A 245 17.40 -2.46 5.11
N MET A 246 17.04 -2.51 3.82
CA MET A 246 16.97 -1.33 2.96
C MET A 246 15.97 -0.28 3.47
N LEU A 247 14.81 -0.71 3.95
CA LEU A 247 13.81 0.19 4.52
C LEU A 247 14.32 0.86 5.81
N GLN A 248 14.97 0.11 6.70
CA GLN A 248 15.59 0.67 7.92
C GLN A 248 16.68 1.70 7.59
N GLU A 249 17.54 1.41 6.62
CA GLU A 249 18.58 2.34 6.15
C GLU A 249 17.97 3.64 5.60
N SER A 250 16.95 3.52 4.74
CA SER A 250 16.27 4.68 4.15
C SER A 250 15.62 5.59 5.21
N GLN A 251 15.05 5.01 6.26
CA GLN A 251 14.43 5.76 7.35
C GLN A 251 15.47 6.38 8.29
N SER A 252 16.61 5.72 8.46
CA SER A 252 17.72 6.23 9.29
C SER A 252 18.47 7.38 8.61
N GLY A 253 18.56 7.38 7.27
CA GLY A 253 19.12 8.46 6.46
C GLY A 253 18.26 9.72 6.40
N LEU A 254 16.95 9.62 6.62
CA LEU A 254 16.02 10.75 6.72
C LEU A 254 16.05 11.46 8.09
N GLY A 255 16.81 10.93 9.05
CA GLY A 255 16.97 11.49 10.40
C GLY A 255 18.06 12.55 10.55
N VAL A 256 18.68 13.02 9.46
CA VAL A 256 19.68 14.10 9.48
C VAL A 256 19.39 15.06 8.33
N GLY A 257 18.53 16.05 8.58
CA GLY A 257 18.21 17.13 7.65
C GLY A 257 17.45 18.24 8.36
#